data_AF-A0A2S9FMY1-F1
#
_entry.id   AF-A0A2S9FMY1-F1
#
_cell.length_a   1.000
_cell.length_b   1.000
_cell.length_c   1.000
_cell.angle_alpha   90.00
_cell.angle_beta   90.00
_cell.angle_gamma   90.00
#
_symmetry.space_group_name_H-M   'P 1'
#
loop_
_entity.id
_entity.type
_entity.pdbx_description
1 polymer ?
#
loop_
_entity_poly.entity_id
_entity_poly.type
_entity_poly.pdbx_seq_one_letter_code
_entity_poly.pdbx_strand_id
1 'polypeptide(L)'
;HVGDIADGTPDVRDRQAAPLASVQATSARVYVTGNHEYFSEAQGWLDYMTRIGWDALHNRHITVERGGDRLVVAGIDDATAKGSGLRGHGADLDTALDGADTELPVLLLAHQPKQVAHAERAGVDLQISGHT
;
A
#
# COMPACT_ATOMS: atom_id res chain seq x y z
N HIS A 1 1.51 5.87 -3.02
CA HIS A 1 0.65 5.58 -4.18
C HIS A 1 -0.36 4.52 -3.76
N VAL A 2 -1.63 4.78 -3.97
CA VAL A 2 -2.73 3.90 -3.51
C VAL A 2 -3.13 2.93 -4.61
N GLY A 3 -2.23 2.11 -5.15
CA GLY A 3 -2.58 1.08 -6.15
C GLY A 3 -2.91 1.57 -7.56
N ASP A 4 -3.26 0.64 -8.43
CA ASP A 4 -3.62 0.84 -9.85
C ASP A 4 -2.55 1.62 -10.61
N ILE A 5 -1.34 1.08 -10.63
CA ILE A 5 -0.24 1.63 -11.42
C ILE A 5 -0.51 1.41 -12.91
N ALA A 6 -0.96 0.21 -13.28
CA ALA A 6 -1.27 -0.11 -14.67
C ALA A 6 -2.13 -1.37 -14.82
N ASP A 7 -2.81 -1.44 -15.96
CA ASP A 7 -3.34 -2.68 -16.53
C ASP A 7 -2.24 -3.54 -17.15
N GLY A 8 -2.04 -4.76 -16.65
CA GLY A 8 -1.09 -5.74 -17.17
C GLY A 8 0.15 -5.91 -16.30
N THR A 9 1.07 -6.77 -16.73
CA THR A 9 2.25 -7.17 -15.96
C THR A 9 3.36 -6.10 -16.00
N PRO A 10 4.26 -6.06 -14.99
CA PRO A 10 5.35 -5.09 -14.94
C PRO A 10 6.29 -5.13 -16.15
N ASP A 11 6.56 -6.30 -16.73
CA ASP A 11 7.45 -6.45 -17.89
C ASP A 11 6.86 -5.76 -19.15
N VAL A 12 5.54 -5.85 -19.33
CA VAL A 12 4.83 -5.19 -20.44
C VAL A 12 4.72 -3.67 -20.21
N ARG A 13 4.76 -3.24 -18.94
CA ARG A 13 4.55 -1.85 -18.52
C ARG A 13 5.80 -1.13 -18.04
N ASP A 14 6.96 -1.77 -18.15
CA ASP A 14 8.24 -1.25 -17.61
C ASP A 14 8.53 0.16 -18.12
N ARG A 15 8.36 0.42 -19.42
CA ARG A 15 8.60 1.76 -19.99
C ARG A 15 7.66 2.84 -19.41
N GLN A 16 6.42 2.50 -19.11
CA GLN A 16 5.44 3.42 -18.52
C GLN A 16 5.68 3.61 -17.02
N ALA A 17 6.10 2.56 -16.30
CA ALA A 17 6.28 2.58 -14.85
C ALA A 17 7.69 3.04 -14.43
N ALA A 18 8.71 2.92 -15.30
CA ALA A 18 10.10 3.29 -15.01
C ALA A 18 10.29 4.72 -14.46
N PRO A 19 9.55 5.75 -14.93
CA PRO A 19 9.64 7.09 -14.34
C PRO A 19 9.36 7.15 -12.83
N LEU A 20 8.58 6.22 -12.27
CA LEU A 20 8.30 6.17 -10.84
C LEU A 20 9.57 5.98 -9.99
N ALA A 21 10.64 5.41 -10.56
CA ALA A 21 11.93 5.26 -9.88
C ALA A 21 12.58 6.63 -9.54
N SER A 22 12.26 7.65 -10.34
CA SER A 22 12.83 9.00 -10.21
C SER A 22 12.10 9.90 -9.22
N VAL A 23 10.93 9.48 -8.72
CA VAL A 23 10.15 10.24 -7.74
C VAL A 23 11.01 10.51 -6.51
N GLN A 24 11.04 11.79 -6.11
CA GLN A 24 11.71 12.26 -4.90
C GLN A 24 10.65 12.49 -3.82
N ALA A 25 10.88 11.95 -2.63
CA ALA A 25 10.03 12.18 -1.47
C ALA A 25 10.90 12.41 -0.23
N THR A 26 10.49 13.34 0.63
CA THR A 26 11.24 13.68 1.84
C THR A 26 11.05 12.66 2.95
N SER A 27 9.86 12.05 3.06
CA SER A 27 9.52 11.16 4.17
C SER A 27 9.52 9.69 3.78
N ALA A 28 8.77 9.30 2.76
CA ALA A 28 8.76 7.93 2.24
C ALA A 28 8.15 7.85 0.84
N ARG A 29 8.48 6.79 0.10
CA ARG A 29 7.85 6.40 -1.16
C ARG A 29 7.13 5.09 -0.94
N VAL A 30 5.86 5.15 -0.54
CA VAL A 30 5.07 3.97 -0.17
C VAL A 30 4.06 3.60 -1.25
N TYR A 31 3.80 2.31 -1.41
CA TYR A 31 2.90 1.73 -2.41
C TYR A 31 2.04 0.63 -1.78
N VAL A 32 0.76 0.58 -2.15
CA VAL A 32 -0.14 -0.57 -1.89
C VAL A 32 -0.72 -1.04 -3.21
N THR A 33 -1.11 -2.30 -3.32
CA THR A 33 -1.78 -2.85 -4.51
C THR A 33 -3.16 -2.25 -4.73
N GLY A 34 -3.58 -2.10 -5.98
CA GLY A 34 -4.96 -1.88 -6.40
C GLY A 34 -5.58 -3.11 -7.04
N ASN A 35 -6.81 -2.99 -7.56
CA ASN A 35 -7.50 -4.13 -8.16
C ASN A 35 -6.87 -4.54 -9.50
N HIS A 36 -6.31 -3.62 -10.27
CA HIS A 36 -5.70 -3.91 -11.57
C HIS A 36 -4.43 -4.76 -11.45
N GLU A 37 -3.72 -4.65 -10.33
CA GLU A 37 -2.61 -5.55 -10.00
C GLU A 37 -3.08 -6.97 -9.74
N TYR A 38 -4.22 -7.17 -9.07
CA TYR A 38 -4.80 -8.51 -8.87
C TYR A 38 -5.45 -9.11 -10.11
N PHE A 39 -5.80 -8.30 -11.11
CA PHE A 39 -6.25 -8.79 -12.41
C PHE A 39 -5.10 -9.23 -13.33
N SER A 40 -3.86 -8.89 -12.96
CA SER A 40 -2.66 -9.20 -13.73
C SER A 40 -1.68 -10.05 -12.90
N GLU A 41 -0.73 -9.41 -12.22
CA GLU A 41 0.31 -10.07 -11.45
C GLU A 41 0.70 -9.25 -10.20
N ALA A 42 -0.12 -9.34 -9.16
CA ALA A 42 0.03 -8.52 -7.96
C ALA A 42 1.40 -8.66 -7.28
N GLN A 43 1.91 -9.88 -7.15
CA GLN A 43 3.26 -10.10 -6.59
C GLN A 43 4.34 -9.46 -7.47
N GLY A 44 4.22 -9.58 -8.80
CA GLY A 44 5.16 -8.95 -9.73
C GLY A 44 5.20 -7.43 -9.57
N TRP A 45 4.06 -6.78 -9.34
CA TRP A 45 4.01 -5.34 -9.07
C TRP A 45 4.59 -4.95 -7.72
N LEU A 46 4.33 -5.72 -6.65
CA LEU A 46 4.97 -5.53 -5.35
C LEU A 46 6.51 -5.61 -5.46
N ASP A 47 7.00 -6.63 -6.16
CA ASP A 47 8.44 -6.86 -6.39
C ASP A 47 9.05 -5.75 -7.26
N TYR A 48 8.35 -5.36 -8.33
CA TYR A 48 8.78 -4.27 -9.22
C TYR A 48 8.91 -2.95 -8.45
N MET A 49 7.88 -2.56 -7.71
CA MET A 49 7.86 -1.30 -6.96
C MET A 49 8.97 -1.28 -5.91
N THR A 50 9.17 -2.41 -5.22
CA THR A 50 10.29 -2.59 -4.29
C THR A 50 11.64 -2.41 -4.98
N ARG A 51 11.83 -3.06 -6.14
CA ARG A 51 13.06 -2.98 -6.94
C ARG A 51 13.39 -1.56 -7.40
N ILE A 52 12.39 -0.73 -7.69
CA ILE A 52 12.59 0.67 -8.09
C ILE A 52 12.63 1.66 -6.91
N GLY A 53 12.69 1.14 -5.67
CA GLY A 53 12.97 1.92 -4.46
C GLY A 53 11.75 2.46 -3.73
N TRP A 54 10.57 1.88 -3.96
CA TRP A 54 9.37 2.15 -3.16
C TRP A 54 9.20 1.09 -2.07
N ASP A 55 8.67 1.48 -0.92
CA ASP A 55 8.22 0.56 0.12
C ASP A 55 6.84 0.00 -0.25
N ALA A 56 6.80 -1.24 -0.70
CA ALA A 56 5.57 -1.96 -0.95
C ALA A 56 4.95 -2.44 0.38
N LEU A 57 3.88 -1.78 0.81
CA LEU A 57 3.18 -2.03 2.06
C LEU A 57 2.12 -3.13 1.87
N HIS A 58 2.58 -4.36 1.64
CA HIS A 58 1.75 -5.56 1.63
C HIS A 58 1.39 -5.95 3.08
N ASN A 59 0.22 -5.47 3.55
CA ASN A 59 -0.29 -5.66 4.91
C ASN A 59 0.77 -5.41 6.00
N ARG A 60 1.43 -4.25 5.92
CA ARG A 60 2.49 -3.86 6.85
C ARG A 60 2.55 -2.35 7.00
N HIS A 61 3.29 -1.88 7.98
CA HIS A 61 3.57 -0.47 8.17
C HIS A 61 5.07 -0.15 8.18
N ILE A 62 5.34 1.14 8.12
CA ILE A 62 6.61 1.76 8.48
C ILE A 62 6.34 2.94 9.42
N THR A 63 7.32 3.35 10.21
CA THR A 63 7.26 4.63 10.91
C THR A 63 8.14 5.64 10.18
N VAL A 64 7.59 6.82 9.89
CA VAL A 64 8.34 7.95 9.36
C VAL A 64 8.54 8.99 10.45
N GLU A 65 9.65 9.71 10.41
CA GLU A 65 9.98 10.78 11.36
C GLU A 65 10.27 12.08 10.61
N ARG A 66 9.78 13.21 11.12
CA ARG A 66 10.10 14.54 10.61
C ARG A 66 10.11 15.56 11.74
N GLY A 67 11.28 16.14 12.01
CA GLY A 67 11.39 17.20 13.01
C GLY A 67 11.11 16.76 14.44
N GLY A 68 11.31 15.47 14.76
CA GLY A 68 11.01 14.88 16.07
C GLY A 68 9.61 14.27 16.18
N ASP A 69 8.70 14.59 15.26
CA ASP A 69 7.39 13.97 15.19
C ASP A 69 7.44 12.65 14.42
N ARG A 70 6.68 11.64 14.86
CA ARG A 70 6.60 10.31 14.24
C ARG A 70 5.17 10.01 13.78
N LEU A 71 5.06 9.27 12.67
CA LEU A 71 3.79 8.86 12.07
C LEU A 71 3.91 7.41 11.61
N VAL A 72 2.92 6.58 11.93
CA VAL A 72 2.78 5.24 11.35
C VAL A 72 2.13 5.39 9.98
N VAL A 73 2.78 4.86 8.95
CA VAL A 73 2.24 4.76 7.59
C VAL A 73 2.00 3.28 7.31
N ALA A 74 0.75 2.86 7.37
CA ALA A 74 0.31 1.50 7.15
C ALA A 74 -0.26 1.34 5.73
N GLY A 75 -0.13 0.15 5.17
CA GLY A 75 -0.76 -0.21 3.92
C GLY A 75 -1.32 -1.62 3.97
N ILE A 76 -2.45 -1.80 3.29
CA ILE A 76 -3.12 -3.10 3.15
C ILE A 76 -3.29 -3.44 1.67
N ASP A 77 -3.43 -4.73 1.40
CA ASP A 77 -3.79 -5.20 0.07
C ASP A 77 -5.16 -4.68 -0.39
N ASP A 78 -5.37 -4.68 -1.70
CA ASP A 78 -6.67 -4.37 -2.28
C ASP A 78 -7.74 -5.40 -1.85
N ALA A 79 -9.00 -4.95 -1.76
CA ALA A 79 -10.12 -5.81 -1.40
C ALA A 79 -10.32 -7.00 -2.38
N THR A 80 -9.94 -6.82 -3.64
CA THR A 80 -10.04 -7.85 -4.70
C THR A 80 -9.09 -9.03 -4.44
N ALA A 81 -8.02 -8.82 -3.67
CA ALA A 81 -7.04 -9.84 -3.32
C ALA A 81 -7.69 -11.13 -2.80
N LYS A 82 -8.74 -11.00 -1.98
CA LYS A 82 -9.49 -12.14 -1.41
C LYS A 82 -10.06 -13.08 -2.49
N GLY A 83 -10.44 -12.55 -3.64
CA GLY A 83 -10.97 -13.31 -4.77
C GLY A 83 -9.93 -13.83 -5.75
N SER A 84 -8.66 -13.40 -5.61
CA SER A 84 -7.58 -13.74 -6.56
C SER A 84 -7.07 -15.18 -6.43
N GLY A 85 -7.24 -15.80 -5.25
CA GLY A 85 -6.66 -17.11 -4.94
C GLY A 85 -5.15 -17.09 -4.67
N LEU A 86 -4.50 -15.92 -4.68
CA LEU A 86 -3.09 -15.77 -4.32
C LEU A 86 -2.90 -15.98 -2.82
N ARG A 87 -2.06 -16.94 -2.45
CA ARG A 87 -1.78 -17.28 -1.05
C ARG A 87 -1.06 -16.11 -0.37
N GLY A 88 -1.53 -15.72 0.81
CA GLY A 88 -0.94 -14.62 1.59
C GLY A 88 -1.46 -13.24 1.22
N HIS A 89 -2.32 -13.14 0.20
CA HIS A 89 -2.92 -11.89 -0.22
C HIS A 89 -4.35 -11.73 0.31
N GLY A 90 -4.70 -10.51 0.65
CA GLY A 90 -5.97 -10.17 1.27
C GLY A 90 -5.82 -8.92 2.12
N ALA A 91 -6.74 -7.97 2.01
CA ALA A 91 -6.75 -6.79 2.87
C ALA A 91 -6.77 -7.22 4.36
N ASP A 92 -5.67 -6.95 5.08
CA ASP A 92 -5.48 -7.38 6.47
C ASP A 92 -4.90 -6.23 7.29
N LEU A 93 -5.80 -5.50 7.96
CA LEU A 93 -5.45 -4.33 8.77
C LEU A 93 -4.76 -4.72 10.08
N ASP A 94 -5.19 -5.83 10.69
CA ASP A 94 -4.63 -6.30 11.95
C ASP A 94 -3.14 -6.65 11.76
N THR A 95 -2.82 -7.38 10.69
CA THR A 95 -1.44 -7.67 10.32
C THR A 95 -0.66 -6.41 9.96
N ALA A 96 -1.29 -5.44 9.28
CA ALA A 96 -0.63 -4.19 8.92
C ALA A 96 -0.22 -3.35 10.13
N LEU A 97 -0.97 -3.43 11.23
CA LEU A 97 -0.74 -2.69 12.47
C LEU A 97 -0.03 -3.51 13.55
N ASP A 98 0.27 -4.78 13.32
CA ASP A 98 0.97 -5.62 14.29
C ASP A 98 2.34 -5.02 14.66
N GLY A 99 2.54 -4.77 15.96
CA GLY A 99 3.74 -4.13 16.50
C GLY A 99 3.85 -2.62 16.26
N ALA A 100 2.84 -1.95 15.69
CA ALA A 100 2.82 -0.50 15.58
C ALA A 100 2.71 0.16 16.96
N ASP A 101 3.38 1.29 17.13
CA ASP A 101 3.28 2.11 18.34
C ASP A 101 1.90 2.76 18.42
N THR A 102 1.08 2.33 19.38
CA THR A 102 -0.32 2.74 19.51
C THR A 102 -0.51 4.19 19.94
N GLU A 103 0.56 4.86 20.38
CA GLU A 103 0.53 6.28 20.77
C GLU A 103 0.81 7.20 19.57
N LEU A 104 1.22 6.66 18.42
CA LEU A 104 1.49 7.43 17.22
C LEU A 104 0.24 7.53 16.32
N PRO A 105 0.04 8.65 15.62
CA PRO A 105 -1.00 8.73 14.62
C PRO A 105 -0.75 7.71 13.50
N VAL A 106 -1.84 7.19 12.93
CA VAL A 106 -1.85 6.15 11.90
C VAL A 106 -2.48 6.69 10.61
N LEU A 107 -1.65 6.75 9.56
CA LEU A 107 -2.08 6.97 8.18
C LEU A 107 -2.19 5.62 7.46
N LEU A 108 -3.40 5.23 7.07
CA LEU A 108 -3.67 4.03 6.28
C LEU A 108 -3.75 4.34 4.78
N LEU A 109 -3.00 3.59 3.99
CA LEU A 109 -3.16 3.48 2.55
C LEU A 109 -3.98 2.24 2.23
N ALA A 110 -5.18 2.45 1.69
CA ALA A 110 -6.05 1.38 1.21
C ALA A 110 -6.60 1.77 -0.15
N HIS A 111 -6.42 0.94 -1.18
CA HIS A 111 -6.80 1.31 -2.54
C HIS A 111 -8.27 1.72 -2.68
N GLN A 112 -9.19 1.03 -1.99
CA GLN A 112 -10.63 1.30 -2.02
C GLN A 112 -11.11 1.89 -0.70
N PRO A 113 -12.21 2.68 -0.70
CA PRO A 113 -12.81 3.24 0.52
C PRO A 113 -13.58 2.21 1.36
N LYS A 114 -13.64 0.93 0.95
CA LYS A 114 -14.43 -0.12 1.60
C LYS A 114 -14.01 -0.37 3.07
N GLN A 115 -12.78 -0.03 3.41
CA GLN A 115 -12.17 -0.32 4.70
C GLN A 115 -12.36 0.79 5.74
N VAL A 116 -12.92 1.95 5.37
CA VAL A 116 -13.02 3.13 6.27
C VAL A 116 -13.65 2.79 7.63
N ALA A 117 -14.77 2.05 7.63
CA ALA A 117 -15.43 1.69 8.88
C ALA A 117 -14.60 0.73 9.75
N HIS A 118 -13.79 -0.15 9.13
CA HIS A 118 -12.88 -1.00 9.88
C HIS A 118 -11.68 -0.21 10.41
N ALA A 119 -11.12 0.66 9.58
CA ALA A 119 -10.01 1.55 9.91
C ALA A 119 -10.35 2.44 11.11
N GLU A 120 -11.52 3.08 11.11
CA GLU A 120 -12.00 3.90 12.22
C GLU A 120 -12.06 3.11 13.54
N ARG A 121 -12.64 1.90 13.52
CA ARG A 121 -12.69 1.04 14.71
C ARG A 121 -11.32 0.58 15.21
N ALA A 122 -10.33 0.51 14.33
CA ALA A 122 -8.96 0.13 14.66
C ALA A 122 -8.10 1.33 15.11
N GLY A 123 -8.66 2.53 15.20
CA GLY A 123 -7.94 3.74 15.62
C GLY A 123 -7.09 4.38 14.51
N VAL A 124 -7.40 4.13 13.24
CA VAL A 124 -6.76 4.84 12.12
C VAL A 124 -7.24 6.29 12.07
N ASP A 125 -6.31 7.24 12.14
CA ASP A 125 -6.62 8.68 12.12
C ASP A 125 -6.97 9.21 10.73
N LEU A 126 -6.35 8.65 9.69
CA LEU A 126 -6.61 9.03 8.30
C LEU A 126 -6.44 7.84 7.37
N GLN A 127 -7.45 7.59 6.54
CA GLN A 127 -7.33 6.69 5.40
C GLN A 127 -7.24 7.51 4.11
N ILE A 128 -6.25 7.20 3.27
CA ILE A 128 -6.18 7.67 1.88
C ILE A 128 -6.54 6.51 0.98
N SER A 129 -7.53 6.74 0.12
CA SER A 129 -7.98 5.78 -0.88
C SER A 129 -7.95 6.35 -2.29
N GLY A 130 -7.71 5.44 -3.23
CA GLY A 130 -7.98 5.65 -4.65
C GLY A 130 -9.41 5.21 -4.95
N HIS A 131 -9.62 4.69 -6.16
CA HIS A 131 -10.75 3.88 -6.62
C HIS A 131 -12.16 4.29 -6.12
N THR A 132 -13.06 4.65 -7.04
CA THR A 132 -14.45 5.03 -6.74
C THR A 132 -15.45 4.21 -7.51
#